data_AF-A0A1H7G8P2-F1
#
_entry.id   AF-A0A1H7G8P2-F1
#
_cell.length_a   1.000
_cell.length_b   1.000
_cell.length_c   1.000
_cell.angle_alpha   90.00
_cell.angle_beta   90.00
_cell.angle_gamma   90.00
#
_symmetry.space_group_name_H-M   'P 1'
#
loop_
_entity.id
_entity.type
_entity.pdbx_description
1 polymer ?
#
loop_
_entity_poly.entity_id
_entity_poly.type
_entity_poly.pdbx_seq_one_letter_code
_entity_poly.pdbx_strand_id
1 'polypeptide(L)'
;MDDIREVNIVQCSKGHMYSSNEYKSCPYCKKYEQRQEAEAQRFRVKRQRELHVNTRWENFKLWYNKHFGTATYVVVKTFKIITAPFRFIAENRNKNYWR
;
A
#
# COMPACT_ATOMS: atom_id res chain seq x y z
N MET A 1 -11.01 46.96 -11.92
CA MET A 1 -11.16 47.36 -10.51
C MET A 1 -10.69 46.16 -9.72
N ASP A 2 -9.41 46.16 -9.32
CA ASP A 2 -8.83 45.06 -8.57
C ASP A 2 -9.18 45.29 -7.10
N ASP A 3 -10.09 44.47 -6.58
CA ASP A 3 -10.47 44.48 -5.16
C ASP A 3 -9.25 44.08 -4.32
N ILE A 4 -8.58 45.07 -3.72
CA ILE A 4 -7.51 44.85 -2.76
C ILE A 4 -8.18 44.32 -1.48
N ARG A 5 -8.30 43.00 -1.37
CA ARG A 5 -8.74 42.35 -0.12
C ARG A 5 -7.64 42.57 0.93
N GLU A 6 -7.92 43.37 1.96
CA GLU A 6 -7.06 43.50 3.13
C GLU A 6 -6.85 42.13 3.77
N VAL A 7 -5.65 41.57 3.63
CA VAL A 7 -5.29 40.29 4.24
C VAL A 7 -4.79 40.56 5.65
N ASN A 8 -5.59 40.19 6.65
CA ASN A 8 -5.18 40.31 8.04
C ASN A 8 -4.29 39.11 8.42
N ILE A 9 -2.98 39.37 8.60
CA ILE A 9 -1.98 38.36 8.94
C ILE A 9 -1.85 38.32 10.46
N VAL A 10 -2.15 37.15 11.03
CA VAL A 10 -2.05 36.91 12.47
C VAL A 10 -0.94 35.90 12.76
N GLN A 11 -0.33 36.03 13.94
CA GLN A 11 0.73 35.12 14.39
C GLN A 11 0.17 34.18 15.47
N CYS A 12 0.42 32.88 15.34
CA CYS A 12 0.05 31.91 16.38
C CYS A 12 1.03 31.94 17.57
N SER A 13 0.67 31.32 18.70
CA SER A 13 1.52 31.19 19.89
C SER A 13 2.85 30.46 19.66
N LYS A 14 2.95 29.66 18.59
CA LYS A 14 4.18 28.98 18.16
C LYS A 14 4.98 29.79 17.12
N GLY A 15 4.56 31.02 16.83
CA GLY A 15 5.28 31.96 15.97
C GLY A 15 4.95 31.91 14.47
N HIS A 16 4.05 31.04 14.01
CA HIS A 16 3.68 30.96 12.59
C HIS A 16 2.72 32.07 12.17
N MET A 17 3.02 32.72 11.04
CA MET A 17 2.15 33.74 10.44
C MET A 17 1.16 33.10 9.46
N TYR A 18 -0.11 33.49 9.54
CA TYR A 18 -1.15 33.00 8.62
C TYR A 18 -2.28 34.03 8.46
N SER A 19 -2.99 33.96 7.34
CA SER A 19 -4.15 34.82 7.08
C SER A 19 -5.33 34.41 7.99
N SER A 20 -5.79 35.29 8.87
CA SER A 20 -6.99 35.04 9.69
C SER A 20 -8.27 35.01 8.86
N ASN A 21 -8.24 35.62 7.67
CA ASN A 21 -9.37 35.68 6.76
C ASN A 21 -9.64 34.31 6.13
N GLU A 22 -8.60 33.50 5.93
CA GLU A 22 -8.70 32.18 5.32
C GLU A 22 -8.78 31.06 6.36
N TYR A 23 -8.13 31.22 7.52
CA TYR A 23 -8.01 30.15 8.51
C TYR A 23 -8.39 30.63 9.91
N LYS A 24 -9.36 29.95 10.53
CA LYS A 24 -9.78 30.21 11.93
C LYS A 24 -8.72 29.79 12.96
N SER A 25 -7.82 28.88 12.59
CA SER A 25 -6.74 28.39 13.46
C SER A 25 -5.47 28.15 12.65
N CYS A 26 -4.32 28.15 13.34
CA CYS A 26 -3.02 28.05 12.68
C CYS A 26 -2.89 26.76 11.85
N PRO A 27 -2.83 26.85 10.50
CA PRO A 27 -2.82 25.67 9.64
C PRO A 27 -1.53 24.85 9.81
N TYR A 28 -0.42 25.52 10.15
CA TYR A 28 0.88 24.88 10.34
C TYR A 28 0.92 24.02 11.61
N CYS A 29 0.35 24.50 12.72
CA CYS A 29 0.23 23.71 13.95
C CYS A 29 -0.62 22.46 13.73
N LYS A 30 -1.76 22.62 13.04
CA LYS A 30 -2.65 21.50 12.71
C LYS A 30 -1.96 20.47 11.80
N LYS A 31 -1.22 20.92 10.80
CA LYS A 31 -0.46 20.05 9.90
C LYS A 31 0.66 19.29 10.63
N TYR A 32 1.29 19.93 11.60
CA TYR A 32 2.32 19.31 12.43
C TYR A 32 1.75 18.22 13.34
N GLU A 33 0.61 18.48 13.99
CA GLU A 33 -0.09 17.48 14.81
C GLU A 33 -0.55 16.28 13.98
N GLN A 34 -1.17 16.53 12.82
CA GLN A 34 -1.54 15.48 11.87
C GLN A 34 -0.33 14.65 11.42
N ARG A 35 0.82 15.29 11.20
CA ARG A 35 2.06 14.59 10.83
C ARG A 35 2.59 13.73 11.97
N GLN A 36 2.58 14.23 13.20
CA GLN A 36 2.96 13.44 14.37
C GLN A 36 2.04 12.23 14.58
N GLU A 37 0.72 12.40 14.45
CA GLU A 37 -0.23 11.29 14.56
C GLU A 37 0.00 10.25 13.45
N ALA A 38 0.24 10.70 12.21
CA ALA A 38 0.54 9.82 11.09
C ALA A 38 1.87 9.06 11.29
N GLU A 39 2.90 9.73 11.81
CA GLU A 39 4.17 9.09 12.14
C GLU A 39 4.01 8.10 13.30
N ALA A 40 3.27 8.45 14.36
CA ALA A 40 2.96 7.56 15.47
C ALA A 40 2.18 6.32 15.01
N GLN A 41 1.21 6.47 14.09
CA GLN A 41 0.50 5.36 13.47
C GLN A 41 1.44 4.46 12.66
N ARG A 42 2.36 5.04 11.86
CA ARG A 42 3.37 4.27 11.12
C ARG A 42 4.27 3.46 12.07
N PHE A 43 4.71 4.05 13.18
CA PHE A 43 5.50 3.34 14.18
C PHE A 43 4.70 2.23 14.87
N ARG A 44 3.41 2.44 15.19
CA ARG A 44 2.54 1.40 15.75
C ARG A 44 2.35 0.22 14.79
N VAL A 45 2.11 0.50 13.50
CA VAL A 45 1.96 -0.53 12.46
C VAL A 45 3.28 -1.26 12.19
N LYS A 46 4.42 -0.56 12.24
CA LYS A 46 5.74 -1.19 12.12
C LYS A 46 6.03 -2.11 13.31
N ARG A 47 5.79 -1.62 14.54
CA ARG A 47 5.96 -2.40 15.77
C ARG A 47 5.04 -3.63 15.82
N GLN A 48 3.79 -3.52 15.38
CA GLN A 48 2.88 -4.66 15.28
C GLN A 48 3.40 -5.74 14.32
N ARG A 49 4.04 -5.35 13.21
CA ARG A 49 4.67 -6.30 12.29
C ARG A 49 5.91 -6.97 12.88
N GLU A 50 6.72 -6.23 13.64
CA GLU A 50 7.93 -6.75 14.30
C GLU A 50 7.60 -7.69 15.48
N LEU A 51 6.46 -7.49 16.14
CA LEU A 51 5.97 -8.36 17.23
C LEU A 51 5.14 -9.56 16.75
N HIS A 52 4.87 -9.71 15.45
CA HIS A 52 4.16 -10.88 14.94
C HIS A 52 5.06 -12.10 15.06
N VAL A 53 4.87 -12.87 16.13
CA VAL A 53 5.52 -14.17 16.29
C VAL A 53 4.89 -15.11 15.28
N ASN A 54 5.65 -15.41 14.23
CA ASN A 54 5.20 -16.33 13.19
C ASN A 54 4.81 -17.68 13.78
N THR A 55 3.68 -18.20 13.31
CA THR A 55 3.28 -19.58 13.58
C THR A 55 4.27 -20.56 12.94
N ARG A 56 4.29 -21.81 13.42
CA ARG A 56 5.16 -22.87 12.90
C ARG A 56 5.03 -23.06 11.38
N TRP A 57 3.83 -22.88 10.85
CA TRP A 57 3.53 -22.99 9.43
C TRP A 57 4.00 -21.78 8.61
N GLU A 58 3.85 -20.56 9.15
CA GLU A 58 4.36 -19.35 8.50
C GLU A 58 5.89 -19.38 8.37
N ASN A 59 6.57 -19.85 9.42
CA ASN A 59 8.02 -20.08 9.36
C ASN A 59 8.41 -21.13 8.31
N PHE A 60 7.66 -22.23 8.20
CA PHE A 60 7.89 -23.23 7.16
C PHE A 60 7.69 -22.64 5.75
N LYS A 61 6.63 -21.86 5.53
CA LYS A 61 6.36 -21.20 4.24
C LYS A 61 7.45 -20.20 3.87
N LEU A 62 7.95 -19.43 4.83
CA LEU A 62 9.09 -18.52 4.64
C LEU A 62 10.35 -19.27 4.25
N TRP A 63 10.67 -20.36 4.96
CA TRP A 63 11.80 -21.23 4.64
C TRP A 63 11.66 -21.81 3.23
N TYR A 64 10.50 -22.38 2.91
CA TYR A 64 10.23 -22.97 1.59
C TYR A 64 10.34 -21.94 0.47
N ASN A 65 9.77 -20.75 0.63
CA ASN A 65 9.88 -19.69 -0.36
C ASN A 65 11.33 -19.21 -0.54
N LYS A 66 12.12 -19.15 0.54
CA LYS A 66 13.53 -18.76 0.47
C LYS A 66 14.38 -19.79 -0.28
N HIS A 67 14.13 -21.07 -0.07
CA HIS A 67 14.93 -22.15 -0.68
C HIS A 67 14.43 -22.60 -2.05
N PHE A 68 13.12 -22.58 -2.27
CA PHE A 68 12.48 -23.18 -3.45
C PHE A 68 11.53 -22.22 -4.19
N GLY A 69 11.32 -20.99 -3.71
CA GLY A 69 10.35 -20.05 -4.30
C GLY A 69 10.59 -19.73 -5.78
N THR A 70 11.84 -19.45 -6.15
CA THR A 70 12.18 -19.15 -7.55
C THR A 70 12.08 -20.40 -8.43
N ALA A 71 12.56 -21.54 -7.94
CA ALA A 71 12.50 -22.81 -8.67
C ALA A 71 11.06 -23.26 -8.91
N THR A 72 10.21 -23.20 -7.89
CA THR A 72 8.78 -23.54 -7.99
C THR A 72 8.04 -22.60 -8.92
N TYR A 73 8.34 -21.29 -8.89
CA TYR A 73 7.75 -20.34 -9.84
C TYR A 73 8.05 -20.70 -11.29
N VAL A 74 9.32 -20.99 -11.61
CA VAL A 74 9.75 -21.37 -12.95
C VAL A 74 9.08 -22.67 -13.39
N VAL A 75 9.10 -23.70 -12.54
CA VAL A 75 8.49 -25.01 -12.83
C VAL A 75 6.98 -24.88 -13.08
N VAL A 76 6.26 -24.11 -12.26
CA VAL A 76 4.81 -23.90 -12.47
C VAL A 76 4.54 -23.14 -13.76
N LYS A 77 5.35 -22.12 -14.08
CA LYS A 77 5.22 -21.36 -15.33
C LYS A 77 5.49 -22.23 -16.56
N THR A 78 6.57 -23.01 -16.56
CA THR A 78 6.90 -23.90 -17.67
C THR A 78 5.85 -24.99 -17.83
N PHE A 79 5.38 -25.59 -16.73
CA PHE A 79 4.30 -26.57 -16.78
C PHE A 79 3.01 -25.99 -17.40
N LYS A 80 2.64 -24.75 -17.07
CA LYS A 80 1.48 -24.07 -17.69
C LYS A 80 1.67 -23.84 -19.19
N ILE A 81 2.89 -23.51 -19.64
CA ILE A 81 3.19 -23.33 -21.07
C ILE A 81 3.08 -24.67 -21.80
N ILE A 82 3.65 -25.74 -21.24
CA ILE A 82 3.62 -27.08 -21.84
C ILE A 82 2.18 -27.63 -21.90
N THR A 83 1.38 -27.40 -20.87
CA THR A 83 0.00 -27.89 -20.81
C THR A 83 -1.01 -27.04 -21.59
N ALA A 84 -0.65 -25.82 -21.99
CA ALA A 84 -1.49 -24.93 -22.81
C ALA A 84 -1.97 -25.56 -24.14
N PRO A 85 -1.12 -26.17 -24.99
CA PRO A 85 -1.57 -26.81 -26.22
C PRO A 85 -2.50 -28.00 -25.97
N PHE A 86 -2.23 -28.82 -24.94
CA PHE A 86 -3.12 -29.93 -24.58
C PHE A 86 -4.50 -29.43 -24.13
N ARG A 87 -4.54 -28.32 -23.37
CA ARG A 87 -5.78 -27.68 -22.94
C ARG A 87 -6.57 -27.12 -24.12
N PHE A 88 -5.89 -26.49 -25.08
CA PHE A 88 -6.52 -26.01 -26.32
C PHE A 88 -7.11 -27.16 -27.15
N ILE A 89 -6.39 -28.27 -27.29
CA ILE A 89 -6.88 -29.47 -27.99
C ILE A 89 -8.10 -30.08 -27.27
N ALA A 90 -8.07 -30.17 -25.94
CA ALA A 90 -9.18 -30.67 -25.14
C ALA A 90 -10.43 -29.79 -25.27
N GLU A 91 -10.28 -28.46 -25.21
CA GLU A 91 -11.38 -27.51 -25.40
C GLU A 91 -11.94 -27.56 -26.83
N ASN A 92 -11.09 -27.73 -27.85
CA ASN A 92 -11.53 -27.85 -29.25
C ASN A 92 -12.24 -29.19 -29.53
N ARG A 93 -11.80 -30.30 -28.92
CA ARG A 93 -12.49 -31.59 -28.99
C ARG A 93 -13.89 -31.52 -28.38
N ASN A 94 -14.02 -30.87 -27.22
CA ASN A 94 -15.30 -30.77 -26.53
C ASN A 94 -16.32 -29.94 -27.33
N LYS A 95 -15.88 -28.86 -27.99
CA LYS A 95 -16.75 -28.03 -28.85
C LYS A 95 -17.26 -28.73 -30.11
N ASN A 96 -16.46 -29.65 -30.68
CA ASN A 96 -16.87 -30.44 -31.85
C ASN A 96 -17.76 -31.63 -31.51
N TYR A 97 -17.85 -32.02 -30.24
CA TYR A 97 -18.69 -33.15 -29.79
C TYR A 97 -20.15 -32.73 -29.52
N TRP A 98 -20.39 -31.44 -29.29
CA TRP A 98 -21.71 -30.85 -29.01
C TRP A 98 -22.27 -30.05 -30.20
N ARG A 99 -21.79 -30.33 -31.43
CA ARG A 99 -22.24 -29.67 -32.65
C ARG A 99 -22.79 -30.68 -33.66
#